data_AF-A0A540LEP8-F1
#
_entry.id   AF-A0A540LEP8-F1
#
_cell.length_a   1.000
_cell.length_b   1.000
_cell.length_c   1.000
_cell.angle_alpha   90.00
_cell.angle_beta   90.00
_cell.angle_gamma   90.00
#
_symmetry.space_group_name_H-M   'P 1'
#
loop_
_entity.id
_entity.type
_entity.pdbx_description
1 polymer ?
#
loop_
_entity_poly.entity_id
_entity_poly.type
_entity_poly.pdbx_seq_one_letter_code
_entity_poly.pdbx_strand_id
1 'polypeptide(L)'
;MGLLCRSLLMLFFLICFSRLPDVSAQSSRGSASGLDALLQDYAYRAFVHPKTGVIFDGSVPLNLTGIQIAAMRLRSGSLYRKGFDMYKEFEIPEGVTESPYVERLVLVYQNLGNWSMQKSCPNWISGHLVIP
;
A
#
# COMPACT_ATOMS: atom_id res chain seq x y z
N MET A 1 -37.33 -28.97 20.28
CA MET A 1 -37.25 -27.72 19.48
C MET A 1 -35.91 -26.97 19.58
N GLY A 2 -35.15 -27.07 20.67
CA GLY A 2 -33.91 -26.27 20.86
C GLY A 2 -32.70 -26.63 19.98
N LEU A 3 -32.55 -27.90 19.58
CA LEU A 3 -31.40 -28.35 18.76
C LEU A 3 -31.44 -27.79 17.33
N LEU A 4 -32.64 -27.64 16.75
CA LEU A 4 -32.83 -27.11 15.40
C LEU A 4 -32.50 -25.61 15.33
N CYS A 5 -32.87 -24.83 16.36
CA CYS A 5 -32.52 -23.42 16.46
C CYS A 5 -31.00 -23.20 16.59
N ARG A 6 -30.31 -24.07 17.35
CA ARG A 6 -28.84 -24.01 17.49
C ARG A 6 -28.13 -24.29 16.17
N SER A 7 -28.62 -25.26 15.40
CA SER A 7 -28.09 -25.59 14.07
C SER A 7 -28.30 -24.45 13.07
N LEU A 8 -29.50 -23.85 13.05
CA LEU A 8 -29.78 -22.70 12.19
C LEU A 8 -28.90 -21.49 12.50
N LEU A 9 -28.67 -21.20 13.78
CA LEU A 9 -27.78 -20.11 14.20
C LEU A 9 -26.35 -20.34 13.73
N MET A 10 -25.81 -21.56 13.89
CA MET A 10 -24.47 -21.92 13.41
C MET A 10 -24.35 -21.75 11.89
N LEU A 11 -25.37 -22.17 11.13
CA LEU A 11 -25.38 -22.03 9.68
C LEU A 11 -25.43 -20.55 9.25
N PHE A 12 -26.22 -19.73 9.94
CA PHE A 12 -26.28 -18.29 9.72
C PHE A 12 -24.92 -17.61 9.97
N PHE A 13 -24.25 -17.96 11.06
CA PHE A 13 -22.89 -17.48 11.32
C PHE A 13 -21.91 -17.92 10.22
N LEU A 14 -21.94 -19.18 9.78
CA LEU A 14 -21.07 -19.67 8.70
C LEU A 14 -21.27 -18.93 7.37
N ILE A 15 -22.52 -18.62 7.04
CA ILE A 15 -22.89 -17.82 5.86
C ILE A 15 -22.42 -16.37 6.03
N CYS A 16 -22.54 -15.77 7.21
CA CYS A 16 -22.00 -14.43 7.47
C CYS A 16 -20.47 -14.41 7.36
N PHE A 17 -19.78 -15.41 7.90
CA PHE A 17 -18.32 -15.50 7.85
C PHE A 17 -17.78 -15.70 6.42
N SER A 18 -18.49 -16.45 5.58
CA SER A 18 -18.14 -16.65 4.17
C SER A 18 -18.45 -15.46 3.26
N ARG A 19 -19.13 -14.42 3.78
CA ARG A 19 -19.42 -13.17 3.08
C ARG A 19 -18.50 -12.03 3.50
N LEU A 20 -17.53 -12.26 4.39
CA LEU A 20 -16.48 -11.28 4.59
C LEU A 20 -15.67 -11.15 3.30
N PRO A 21 -15.42 -9.92 2.80
CA PRO A 21 -14.50 -9.73 1.70
C PRO A 21 -13.15 -10.29 2.14
N ASP A 22 -12.62 -11.21 1.36
CA ASP A 22 -11.29 -11.75 1.51
C ASP A 22 -10.32 -10.55 1.46
N VAL A 23 -9.77 -10.17 2.61
CA VAL A 23 -8.66 -9.21 2.67
C VAL A 23 -7.47 -9.96 2.09
N SER A 24 -7.41 -9.97 0.77
CA SER A 24 -6.28 -10.51 0.05
C SER A 24 -5.09 -9.63 0.37
N ALA A 25 -4.28 -10.05 1.33
CA ALA A 25 -2.88 -9.67 1.39
C ALA A 25 -2.24 -10.26 0.13
N GLN A 26 -2.30 -9.52 -0.99
CA GLN A 26 -1.66 -9.89 -2.24
C GLN A 26 -0.15 -10.00 -2.01
N SER A 27 0.29 -11.20 -1.66
CA SER A 27 1.71 -11.56 -1.55
C SER A 27 1.95 -12.84 -2.32
N SER A 28 1.82 -12.79 -3.65
CA SER A 28 2.41 -13.83 -4.50
C SER A 28 2.59 -13.37 -5.95
N ARG A 29 3.79 -12.86 -6.28
CA ARG A 29 4.39 -13.05 -7.62
C ARG A 29 5.90 -12.81 -7.67
N GLY A 30 6.64 -13.86 -7.29
CA GLY A 30 8.06 -14.03 -7.63
C GLY A 30 9.00 -13.15 -6.81
N SER A 31 10.30 -13.45 -6.85
CA SER A 31 11.36 -12.80 -6.07
C SER A 31 11.41 -11.26 -6.16
N ALA A 32 10.74 -10.63 -7.12
CA ALA A 32 10.53 -9.19 -7.19
C ALA A 32 9.55 -8.68 -6.12
N SER A 33 8.51 -9.44 -5.77
CA SER A 33 7.62 -9.14 -4.64
C SER A 33 8.36 -9.15 -3.30
N GLY A 34 9.44 -9.94 -3.17
CA GLY A 34 10.23 -10.00 -1.94
C GLY A 34 10.98 -8.70 -1.67
N LEU A 35 11.62 -8.14 -2.70
CA LEU A 35 12.30 -6.85 -2.57
C LEU A 35 11.32 -5.69 -2.40
N ASP A 36 10.22 -5.68 -3.17
CA ASP A 36 9.17 -4.67 -3.04
C ASP A 36 8.56 -4.67 -1.62
N ALA A 37 8.24 -5.85 -1.08
CA ALA A 37 7.74 -5.99 0.29
C ALA A 37 8.77 -5.55 1.35
N LEU A 38 10.06 -5.83 1.13
CA LEU A 38 11.12 -5.36 2.03
C LEU A 38 11.25 -3.83 1.99
N LEU A 39 11.28 -3.23 0.80
CA LEU A 39 11.36 -1.78 0.63
C LEU A 39 10.12 -1.09 1.21
N GLN A 40 8.96 -1.70 1.03
CA GLN A 40 7.72 -1.27 1.65
C GLN A 40 7.82 -1.29 3.18
N ASP A 41 8.32 -2.36 3.80
CA ASP A 41 8.53 -2.42 5.25
C ASP A 41 9.47 -1.31 5.75
N TYR A 42 10.58 -1.05 5.04
CA TYR A 42 11.47 0.07 5.37
C TYR A 42 10.79 1.43 5.24
N ALA A 43 9.92 1.59 4.25
CA ALA A 43 9.15 2.82 4.07
C ALA A 43 8.11 3.00 5.20
N TYR A 44 7.47 1.92 5.65
CA TYR A 44 6.55 1.96 6.79
C TYR A 44 7.25 2.28 8.11
N ARG A 45 8.46 1.77 8.33
CA ARG A 45 9.27 2.08 9.51
C ARG A 45 9.60 3.57 9.64
N ALA A 46 9.55 4.34 8.54
CA ALA A 46 9.75 5.79 8.58
C ALA A 46 8.59 6.53 9.27
N PHE A 47 7.41 5.92 9.38
CA PHE A 47 6.23 6.52 10.03
C PHE A 47 6.25 6.36 11.55
N VAL A 48 7.07 7.15 12.25
CA VAL A 48 7.01 7.22 13.73
C VAL A 48 5.79 8.03 14.20
N HIS A 49 5.53 9.16 13.55
CA HIS A 49 4.36 10.02 13.81
C HIS A 49 3.77 10.51 12.49
N PRO A 50 2.95 9.67 11.81
CA PRO A 50 2.51 9.94 10.45
C PRO A 50 1.61 11.17 10.40
N LYS A 51 2.10 12.21 9.72
CA LYS A 51 1.34 13.41 9.37
C LYS A 51 0.81 13.28 7.95
N THR A 52 -0.43 13.71 7.73
CA THR A 52 -1.02 13.72 6.39
C THR A 52 -0.36 14.82 5.56
N GLY A 53 -0.07 14.57 4.29
CA GLY A 53 0.51 15.60 3.42
C GLY A 53 2.03 15.76 3.57
N VAL A 54 2.69 14.95 4.41
CA VAL A 54 4.14 15.04 4.66
C VAL A 54 4.83 13.80 4.10
N ILE A 55 5.92 14.02 3.39
CA ILE A 55 6.77 12.97 2.83
C ILE A 55 7.78 12.54 3.91
N PHE A 56 7.85 11.24 4.17
CA PHE A 56 8.79 10.63 5.09
C PHE A 56 9.80 9.81 4.29
N ASP A 57 11.07 10.19 4.37
CA ASP A 57 12.15 9.49 3.69
C ASP A 57 12.58 8.26 4.50
N GLY A 58 12.58 7.09 3.86
CA GLY A 58 12.99 5.84 4.49
C GLY A 58 14.48 5.60 4.33
N SER A 59 15.11 5.04 5.36
CA SER A 59 16.51 4.64 5.33
C SER A 59 16.63 3.15 4.99
N VAL A 60 17.35 2.84 3.93
CA VAL A 60 17.59 1.46 3.45
C VAL A 60 18.97 0.99 3.94
N PRO A 61 19.15 -0.30 4.30
CA PRO A 61 20.46 -0.84 4.65
C PRO A 61 21.51 -0.68 3.55
N LEU A 62 22.78 -0.65 3.94
CA LEU A 62 23.96 -0.41 3.08
C LEU A 62 24.09 -1.38 1.89
N ASN A 63 23.47 -2.57 1.96
CA ASN A 63 23.50 -3.54 0.86
C ASN A 63 22.65 -3.09 -0.35
N LEU A 64 21.77 -2.10 -0.16
CA LEU A 64 20.87 -1.54 -1.16
C LEU A 64 21.18 -0.06 -1.40
N THR A 65 22.47 0.31 -1.38
CA THR A 65 22.92 1.67 -1.64
C THR A 65 22.46 2.15 -3.01
N GLY A 66 21.93 3.38 -3.06
CA GLY A 66 21.43 4.03 -4.27
C GLY A 66 19.94 3.88 -4.50
N ILE A 67 19.22 3.11 -3.68
CA ILE A 67 17.75 3.06 -3.71
C ILE A 67 17.20 4.19 -2.83
N GLN A 68 16.32 5.00 -3.39
CA GLN A 68 15.58 6.01 -2.63
C GLN A 68 14.16 5.51 -2.37
N ILE A 69 13.75 5.54 -1.11
CA ILE A 69 12.38 5.23 -0.71
C ILE A 69 11.80 6.42 0.05
N ALA A 70 10.54 6.73 -0.22
CA ALA A 70 9.78 7.68 0.56
C ALA A 70 8.35 7.18 0.72
N ALA A 71 7.70 7.55 1.80
CA ALA A 71 6.30 7.24 2.00
C ALA A 71 5.53 8.46 2.48
N MET A 72 4.27 8.55 2.08
CA MET A 72 3.43 9.69 2.37
C MET A 72 1.98 9.25 2.60
N ARG A 73 1.39 9.71 3.70
CA ARG A 73 -0.02 9.45 4.00
C ARG A 73 -0.90 10.53 3.39
N LEU A 74 -1.92 10.12 2.64
CA LEU A 74 -2.92 10.99 2.04
C LEU A 74 -4.35 10.49 2.33
N ARG A 75 -5.31 11.39 2.17
CA ARG A 75 -6.74 11.04 2.15
C ARG A 75 -7.20 10.98 0.70
N SER A 76 -7.93 9.95 0.33
CA SER A 76 -8.41 9.74 -1.03
C SER A 76 -9.27 10.89 -1.54
N GLY A 77 -10.17 11.41 -0.70
CA GLY A 77 -10.98 12.57 -1.06
C GLY A 77 -10.16 13.84 -1.30
N SER A 78 -9.00 13.99 -0.64
CA SER A 78 -8.10 15.13 -0.89
C SER A 78 -7.24 14.90 -2.13
N LEU A 79 -6.75 13.68 -2.33
CA LEU A 79 -5.99 13.28 -3.51
C LEU A 79 -6.82 13.47 -4.78
N TYR A 80 -8.08 13.03 -4.75
CA TYR A 80 -9.00 13.20 -5.88
C TYR A 80 -9.28 14.68 -6.17
N ARG A 81 -9.50 15.51 -5.14
CA ARG A 81 -9.93 16.91 -5.31
C ARG A 81 -8.80 17.89 -5.62
N LYS A 82 -7.59 17.63 -5.13
CA LYS A 82 -6.47 18.58 -5.17
C LYS A 82 -5.20 17.98 -5.78
N GLY A 83 -5.15 16.67 -5.97
CA GLY A 83 -3.92 16.00 -6.36
C GLY A 83 -2.82 16.20 -5.32
N PHE A 84 -1.58 16.19 -5.80
CA PHE A 84 -0.41 16.57 -5.04
C PHE A 84 0.69 17.10 -5.98
N ASP A 85 0.97 18.40 -5.87
CA ASP A 85 1.79 19.15 -6.84
C ASP A 85 3.23 18.62 -7.00
N MET A 86 3.86 18.09 -5.93
CA MET A 86 5.27 17.70 -6.03
C MET A 86 5.65 16.54 -5.09
N TYR A 87 5.35 15.32 -5.53
CA TYR A 87 5.80 14.09 -4.88
C TYR A 87 7.16 13.63 -5.41
N LYS A 88 8.24 14.13 -4.79
CA LYS A 88 9.63 13.89 -5.23
C LYS A 88 9.84 14.31 -6.69
N GLU A 89 9.80 13.36 -7.61
CA GLU A 89 10.04 13.55 -9.04
C GLU A 89 8.73 13.57 -9.86
N PHE A 90 7.58 13.39 -9.21
CA PHE A 90 6.29 13.23 -9.87
C PHE A 90 5.25 14.21 -9.35
N GLU A 91 4.42 14.71 -10.25
CA GLU A 91 3.20 15.45 -9.92
C GLU A 91 2.01 14.49 -10.00
N ILE A 92 1.13 14.54 -9.01
CA ILE A 92 -0.09 13.74 -9.01
C ILE A 92 -1.25 14.66 -9.38
N PRO A 93 -1.85 14.49 -10.57
CA PRO A 93 -2.92 15.35 -11.01
C PRO A 93 -4.19 15.13 -10.17
N GLU A 94 -5.10 16.09 -10.23
CA GLU A 94 -6.45 15.94 -9.71
C GLU A 94 -7.21 14.82 -10.44
N GLY A 95 -8.21 14.23 -9.78
CA GLY A 95 -9.04 13.16 -10.34
C GLY A 95 -8.48 11.75 -10.18
N VAL A 96 -7.27 11.59 -9.62
CA VAL A 96 -6.71 10.27 -9.31
C VAL A 96 -7.58 9.59 -8.26
N THR A 97 -8.10 8.42 -8.62
CA THR A 97 -8.96 7.60 -7.77
C THR A 97 -8.33 6.24 -7.60
N GLU A 98 -8.23 5.80 -6.36
CA GLU A 98 -7.83 4.44 -6.04
C GLU A 98 -9.02 3.47 -6.09
N SER A 99 -8.77 2.24 -6.55
CA SER A 99 -9.76 1.16 -6.59
C SER A 99 -9.18 -0.07 -5.90
N PRO A 100 -9.81 -0.60 -4.83
CA PRO A 100 -11.08 -0.16 -4.23
C PRO A 100 -10.96 1.18 -3.46
N TYR A 101 -12.07 1.92 -3.34
CA TYR A 101 -12.11 3.19 -2.62
C TYR A 101 -11.74 2.99 -1.14
N VAL A 102 -10.77 3.76 -0.66
CA VAL A 102 -10.41 3.80 0.76
C VAL A 102 -10.48 5.25 1.27
N GLU A 103 -10.49 5.47 2.59
CA GLU A 103 -10.51 6.85 3.11
C GLU A 103 -9.08 7.43 3.26
N ARG A 104 -8.13 6.57 3.65
CA ARG A 104 -6.74 6.91 3.93
C ARG A 104 -5.85 5.93 3.20
N LEU A 105 -4.86 6.46 2.49
CA LEU A 105 -3.92 5.70 1.70
C LEU A 105 -2.50 6.17 1.98
N VAL A 106 -1.55 5.28 1.72
CA VAL A 106 -0.12 5.55 1.82
C VAL A 106 0.45 5.37 0.42
N LEU A 107 1.07 6.42 -0.10
CA LEU A 107 1.87 6.32 -1.31
C LEU A 107 3.29 5.97 -0.90
N VAL A 108 3.85 4.97 -1.54
CA VAL A 108 5.25 4.59 -1.40
C VAL A 108 5.95 4.93 -2.71
N TYR A 109 6.91 5.86 -2.62
CA TYR A 109 7.86 6.15 -3.68
C TYR A 109 9.03 5.19 -3.58
N GLN A 110 9.40 4.60 -4.69
CA GLN A 110 10.58 3.76 -4.79
C GLN A 110 11.34 4.14 -6.06
N ASN A 111 12.60 4.50 -5.91
CA ASN A 111 13.52 4.71 -7.01
C ASN A 111 14.68 3.74 -6.85
N LEU A 112 14.75 2.77 -7.76
CA LEU A 112 15.77 1.71 -7.76
C LEU A 112 17.11 2.19 -8.34
N GLY A 113 17.17 3.39 -8.92
CA GLY A 113 18.39 3.95 -9.50
C GLY A 113 19.05 2.99 -10.48
N ASN A 114 20.34 2.72 -10.27
CA ASN A 114 21.16 1.86 -11.14
C ASN A 114 20.70 0.39 -11.18
N TRP A 115 19.86 -0.04 -10.23
CA TRP A 115 19.30 -1.39 -10.17
C TRP A 115 18.17 -1.62 -11.18
N SER A 116 17.64 -0.56 -11.79
CA SER A 116 16.64 -0.63 -12.87
C SER A 116 17.19 -1.18 -14.18
N MET A 117 18.49 -1.02 -14.47
CA MET A 117 19.11 -1.56 -15.69
C MET A 117 19.21 -3.09 -15.69
N GLN A 118 19.33 -3.72 -14.51
CA GLN A 118 19.50 -5.17 -14.41
C GLN A 118 18.17 -5.93 -14.49
N LYS A 119 17.07 -5.28 -14.13
CA LYS A 119 15.72 -5.84 -14.15
C LYS A 119 14.92 -4.99 -15.12
N SER A 120 14.75 -5.47 -16.36
CA SER A 120 13.95 -4.87 -17.43
C SER A 120 12.51 -4.54 -16.99
N CYS A 121 12.34 -3.57 -16.10
CA CYS A 121 11.12 -3.13 -15.46
C CYS A 121 11.23 -1.60 -15.28
N PRO A 122 10.30 -0.83 -15.85
CA PRO A 122 10.23 0.61 -15.60
C PRO A 122 10.16 0.96 -14.11
N ASN A 123 10.52 2.19 -13.75
CA ASN A 123 10.22 2.75 -12.43
C ASN A 123 8.69 2.83 -12.29
N TRP A 124 8.08 1.83 -11.66
CA TRP A 124 6.65 1.83 -11.35
C TRP A 124 6.45 2.42 -9.96
N ILE A 125 5.62 3.45 -9.83
CA ILE A 125 5.10 3.85 -8.52
C ILE A 125 4.19 2.73 -8.05
N SER A 126 4.65 1.92 -7.10
CA SER A 126 3.78 0.96 -6.43
C SER A 126 2.98 1.71 -5.36
N GLY A 127 1.81 2.18 -5.75
CA GLY A 127 0.81 2.70 -4.81
C GLY A 127 0.23 1.55 -3.99
N HIS A 128 0.98 1.06 -3.00
CA HIS A 128 0.50 0.02 -2.11
C HIS A 128 -0.46 0.60 -1.07
N LEU A 129 -1.74 0.31 -1.25
CA LEU A 129 -2.81 0.56 -0.29
C LEU A 129 -2.59 -0.30 0.96
N VAL A 130 -1.88 0.23 1.97
CA VAL A 130 -1.90 -0.37 3.30
C VAL A 130 -2.74 0.51 4.22
N ILE A 131 -3.90 -0.03 4.56
CA ILE A 131 -4.81 0.49 5.56
C ILE A 131 -4.18 0.15 6.93
N PRO A 132 -3.93 1.12 7.83
CA PRO A 132 -3.62 0.82 9.23
C PRO A 132 -4.84 0.28 9.98
#